data_AF-A0A379K0T5-F1
#
_entry.id   AF-A0A379K0T5-F1
#
_cell.length_a   1.000
_cell.length_b   1.000
_cell.length_c   1.000
_cell.angle_alpha   90.00
_cell.angle_beta   90.00
_cell.angle_gamma   90.00
#
_symmetry.space_group_name_H-M   'P 1'
#
loop_
_entity.id
_entity.type
_entity.pdbx_description
1 polymer ?
#
loop_
_entity_poly.entity_id
_entity_poly.type
_entity_poly.pdbx_seq_one_letter_code
_entity_poly.pdbx_strand_id
1 'polypeptide(L)' 'MANVPSDLMQQQDDPVWFVEERQLNGDWIAIDRADDQAEAEAKLSHAENCLPGTYRLSRSDW' A
#
# COMPACT_ATOMS: atom_id res chain seq x y z
N MET A 1 36.51 22.97 10.11
CA MET A 1 35.15 22.47 10.37
C MET A 1 34.27 23.04 9.26
N ALA A 2 33.94 22.24 8.25
CA ALA A 2 33.10 22.67 7.13
C ALA A 2 31.82 21.82 7.13
N ASN A 3 30.70 22.53 7.04
CA ASN A 3 29.32 22.09 7.12
C ASN A 3 29.05 20.89 6.21
N VAL A 4 28.66 19.75 6.79
CA VAL A 4 27.99 18.70 6.02
C VAL A 4 26.61 19.23 5.60
N PRO A 5 26.19 19.10 4.32
CA PRO A 5 24.83 19.42 3.96
C PRO A 5 23.90 18.42 4.67
N SER A 6 23.01 18.93 5.53
CA SER A 6 21.99 18.17 6.25
C SER A 6 20.87 17.62 5.34
N ASP A 7 21.11 17.49 4.03
CA ASP A 7 20.12 17.13 3.01
C ASP A 7 19.87 15.62 2.91
N LEU A 8 20.33 14.85 3.91
CA LEU A 8 20.25 13.39 3.97
C LEU A 8 19.27 12.88 5.03
N MET A 9 18.37 13.73 5.51
CA MET A 9 17.34 13.35 6.48
C MET A 9 15.99 13.85 6.00
N GLN A 10 15.43 13.21 4.97
CA GLN A 10 14.02 12.80 4.85
C GLN A 10 13.96 11.92 3.59
N GLN A 11 14.44 10.66 3.68
CA GLN A 11 13.75 9.61 2.91
C GLN A 11 12.38 9.55 3.55
N GLN A 12 11.49 10.41 3.09
CA GLN A 12 10.08 10.32 3.40
C GLN A 12 9.68 9.08 2.62
N ASP A 13 9.69 7.90 3.27
CA ASP A 13 9.22 6.67 2.66
C ASP A 13 7.82 6.98 2.13
N ASP A 14 7.70 7.03 0.79
CA ASP A 14 6.44 7.34 0.14
C ASP A 14 5.40 6.32 0.61
N PRO A 15 4.19 6.75 1.00
CA PRO A 15 3.22 5.85 1.60
C PRO A 15 2.82 4.76 0.61
N VAL A 16 3.15 3.52 0.95
CA VAL A 16 2.82 2.34 0.16
C VAL A 16 1.40 1.90 0.48
N TRP A 17 0.64 1.50 -0.52
CA TRP A 17 -0.71 0.96 -0.39
C TRP A 17 -0.72 -0.52 -0.69
N PHE A 18 -1.55 -1.27 0.04
CA PHE A 18 -1.77 -2.68 -0.18
C PHE A 18 -3.24 -2.96 -0.41
N VAL A 19 -3.53 -3.77 -1.42
CA VAL A 19 -4.84 -4.41 -1.59
C VAL A 19 -4.79 -5.71 -0.82
N GLU A 20 -5.66 -5.86 0.16
CA GLU A 20 -5.73 -7.05 1.01
C GLU A 20 -7.01 -7.84 0.75
N GLU A 21 -6.91 -9.16 0.74
CA GLU A 21 -8.03 -10.08 0.68
C GLU A 21 -8.26 -10.74 2.04
N ARG A 22 -9.53 -10.82 2.46
CA ARG A 22 -9.92 -11.56 3.64
C ARG A 22 -9.94 -13.06 3.37
N GLN A 23 -9.09 -13.78 4.08
CA GLN A 23 -8.99 -15.23 4.02
C GLN A 23 -10.08 -15.93 4.85
N LEU A 24 -10.26 -17.23 4.60
CA LEU A 24 -11.25 -18.07 5.32
C LEU A 24 -10.96 -18.20 6.82
N ASN A 25 -9.70 -18.07 7.22
CA ASN A 25 -9.29 -18.08 8.64
C ASN A 25 -9.52 -16.71 9.33
N GLY A 26 -9.99 -15.71 8.59
CA GLY A 26 -10.26 -14.36 9.10
C GLY A 26 -9.10 -13.37 8.96
N ASP A 27 -7.93 -13.83 8.51
CA ASP A 27 -6.77 -12.98 8.29
C ASP A 27 -6.92 -12.13 7.02
N TRP A 28 -6.20 -11.02 6.99
CA TRP A 28 -6.04 -10.18 5.81
C TRP A 28 -4.65 -10.38 5.23
N ILE A 29 -4.58 -10.72 3.95
CA ILE A 29 -3.31 -10.95 3.25
C ILE A 29 -3.21 -9.96 2.11
N ALA A 30 -2.06 -9.28 2.01
CA ALA A 30 -1.75 -8.42 0.87
C ALA A 30 -1.60 -9.25 -0.41
N ILE A 31 -2.42 -8.94 -1.41
CA ILE A 31 -2.40 -9.59 -2.74
C ILE A 31 -1.82 -8.69 -3.82
N ASP A 32 -1.81 -7.38 -3.59
CA ASP A 32 -1.23 -6.39 -4.50
C ASP A 32 -0.67 -5.19 -3.70
N ARG A 33 0.27 -4.47 -4.32
CA ARG A 33 0.94 -3.28 -3.78
C ARG A 33 0.82 -2.14 -4.79
N ALA A 34 0.55 -0.93 -4.33
CA ALA A 34 0.59 0.29 -5.12
C ALA A 34 1.44 1.34 -4.41
N ASP A 35 2.15 2.17 -5.18
CA ASP A 35 2.97 3.25 -4.62
C ASP A 35 2.19 4.56 -4.53
N ASP A 36 0.97 4.62 -5.10
CA ASP A 36 0.05 5.74 -4.95
C ASP A 36 -1.41 5.28 -4.72
N GLN A 37 -2.21 6.19 -4.16
CA GLN A 37 -3.60 5.89 -3.79
C GLN A 37 -4.48 5.61 -5.01
N ALA A 38 -4.26 6.29 -6.13
CA ALA A 38 -5.11 6.14 -7.32
C ALA A 38 -4.91 4.77 -7.97
N GLU A 39 -3.66 4.30 -8.03
CA GLU A 39 -3.34 2.93 -8.45
C GLU A 39 -3.97 1.91 -7.48
N ALA A 40 -3.87 2.15 -6.17
CA ALA A 40 -4.45 1.27 -5.16
C ALA A 40 -5.98 1.13 -5.31
N GLU A 41 -6.69 2.24 -5.53
CA GLU A 41 -8.14 2.27 -5.76
C GLU A 41 -8.52 1.56 -7.07
N ALA A 42 -7.74 1.74 -8.14
CA ALA A 42 -7.96 1.03 -9.39
C ALA A 42 -7.81 -0.48 -9.23
N LYS A 43 -6.79 -0.92 -8.47
CA LYS A 43 -6.56 -2.33 -8.15
C LYS A 43 -7.65 -2.92 -7.25
N LEU A 44 -8.09 -2.17 -6.23
CA LEU A 44 -9.22 -2.58 -5.39
C LEU A 44 -10.49 -2.76 -6.22
N SER A 45 -10.83 -1.77 -7.05
CA SER A 45 -12.00 -1.81 -7.92
C SER A 45 -11.93 -3.01 -8.88
N HIS A 46 -10.76 -3.30 -9.44
CA HIS A 46 -10.56 -4.49 -10.26
C HIS A 46 -10.82 -5.78 -9.46
N ALA A 47 -10.24 -5.91 -8.26
CA ALA A 47 -10.42 -7.07 -7.40
C ALA A 47 -11.91 -7.27 -7.03
N GLU A 48 -12.60 -6.23 -6.60
CA GLU A 48 -14.01 -6.28 -6.20
C GLU A 48 -14.96 -6.65 -7.35
N ASN A 49 -14.63 -6.29 -8.59
CA ASN A 49 -15.47 -6.55 -9.76
C ASN A 49 -15.13 -7.85 -10.49
N CYS A 50 -13.88 -8.33 -10.41
CA CYS A 50 -13.40 -9.46 -11.21
C CYS A 50 -13.16 -10.74 -10.39
N LEU A 51 -12.96 -10.61 -9.07
CA LEU A 51 -12.60 -11.74 -8.22
C LEU A 51 -13.65 -11.93 -7.11
N PRO A 52 -14.04 -13.18 -6.79
CA PRO A 52 -14.86 -13.43 -5.61
C PRO A 52 -14.02 -13.14 -4.36
N GLY A 53 -14.58 -12.48 -3.36
CA GLY A 53 -13.86 -12.25 -2.11
C GLY A 53 -14.36 -11.04 -1.35
N THR A 54 -13.64 -10.69 -0.29
CA THR A 54 -13.80 -9.42 0.42
C THR A 54 -12.44 -8.74 0.45
N TYR A 55 -12.40 -7.53 -0.07
CA TYR A 55 -11.17 -6.78 -0.26
C TYR A 55 -11.18 -5.50 0.58
N ARG A 56 -9.99 -4.98 0.89
CA ARG A 56 -9.83 -3.66 1.50
C ARG A 56 -8.50 -3.04 1.07
N LEU A 57 -8.39 -1.73 1.25
CA LEU A 57 -7.12 -1.02 1.19
C LEU A 57 -6.51 -0.87 2.57
N SER A 58 -5.20 -1.08 2.64
CA SER A 58 -4.36 -0.85 3.80
C SER A 58 -3.21 0.07 3.41
N ARG A 59 -2.99 1.14 4.18
CA ARG A 59 -1.88 2.09 3.93
C ARG A 59 -0.73 1.79 4.87
N SER A 60 0.47 1.84 4.32
CA SER A 60 1.74 1.58 4.97
C SER A 60 2.62 2.82 4.91
N ASP A 61 2.69 3.54 6.03
CA ASP A 61 3.54 4.72 6.25
C ASP A 61 4.91 4.37 6.91
N TRP A 62 5.42 3.15 6.74
CA TRP A 62 6.53 2.56 7.52
C TRP A 62 7.73 2.19 6.66
#